data_AF-A0A380A2T4-F1
#
_entry.id   AF-A0A380A2T4-F1
#
_cell.length_a   1.000
_cell.length_b   1.000
_cell.length_c   1.000
_cell.angle_alpha   90.00
_cell.angle_beta   90.00
_cell.angle_gamma   90.00
#
_symmetry.space_group_name_H-M   'P 1'
#
loop_
_entity.id
_entity.type
_entity.pdbx_description
1 polymer ?
#
loop_
_entity_poly.entity_id
_entity_poly.type
_entity_poly.pdbx_seq_one_letter_code
_entity_poly.pdbx_strand_id
1 'polypeptide(L)' 'MTPNQRHDGLDVGILAKRKALYQTKIKEHPERWSKEERNWQPIGAVALNPEQHKAAA' A
#
# COMPACT_ATOMS: atom_id res chain seq x y z
N MET A 1 -8.46 -0.93 -2.82
CA MET A 1 -7.76 -1.62 -3.91
C MET A 1 -8.35 -3.01 -3.96
N THR A 2 -8.79 -3.44 -5.13
CA THR A 2 -9.37 -4.77 -5.34
C THR A 2 -8.29 -5.73 -5.86
N PRO A 3 -8.48 -7.05 -5.75
CA PRO A 3 -7.54 -8.03 -6.31
C PRO A 3 -7.21 -7.79 -7.79
N ASN A 4 -8.21 -7.49 -8.63
CA ASN A 4 -7.98 -7.16 -10.06
C ASN A 4 -7.11 -5.91 -10.22
N GLN A 5 -7.37 -4.84 -9.48
CA GLN A 5 -6.55 -3.62 -9.57
C GLN A 5 -5.09 -3.89 -9.19
N ARG A 6 -4.83 -4.82 -8.27
CA ARG A 6 -3.47 -5.26 -7.95
C ARG A 6 -2.87 -6.07 -9.10
N HIS A 7 -3.62 -7.01 -9.65
CA HIS A 7 -3.17 -7.84 -10.76
C HIS A 7 -2.80 -7.00 -12.00
N ASP A 8 -3.58 -5.96 -12.26
CA ASP A 8 -3.36 -5.00 -13.34
C ASP A 8 -2.27 -3.94 -13.01
N GLY A 9 -1.63 -4.02 -11.83
CA GLY A 9 -0.59 -3.08 -11.40
C GLY A 9 -1.08 -1.66 -11.09
N LEU A 10 -2.39 -1.44 -11.02
CA LEU A 10 -3.01 -0.13 -10.74
C LEU A 10 -2.90 0.28 -9.28
N ASP A 11 -2.54 -0.65 -8.39
CA ASP A 11 -2.45 -0.43 -6.96
C ASP A 11 -1.44 0.65 -6.59
N VAL A 12 -0.30 0.71 -7.27
CA VAL A 12 0.73 1.75 -7.07
C VAL A 12 0.14 3.16 -7.24
N GLY A 13 -0.54 3.40 -8.37
CA GLY A 13 -1.15 4.70 -8.65
C GLY A 13 -2.30 5.04 -7.70
N ILE A 14 -3.11 4.05 -7.33
CA ILE A 14 -4.21 4.24 -6.37
C ILE A 14 -3.67 4.60 -4.97
N LEU A 15 -2.62 3.93 -4.51
CA LEU A 15 -2.01 4.18 -3.22
C LEU A 15 -1.33 5.56 -3.16
N ALA A 16 -0.64 5.96 -4.23
CA ALA A 16 -0.04 7.30 -4.33
C ALA A 16 -1.10 8.41 -4.24
N LYS A 17 -2.23 8.27 -4.95
CA LYS A 17 -3.35 9.23 -4.89
C LYS A 17 -3.96 9.31 -3.49
N ARG A 18 -4.12 8.16 -2.81
CA ARG A 18 -4.62 8.11 -1.43
C ARG A 18 -3.69 8.82 -0.46
N LYS A 19 -2.37 8.59 -0.58
CA LYS A 19 -1.38 9.28 0.23
C LYS A 19 -1.49 10.80 0.09
N ALA A 20 -1.49 11.31 -1.14
CA ALA A 20 -1.62 12.75 -1.40
C ALA A 20 -2.91 13.33 -0.79
N LEU A 21 -4.04 12.65 -0.96
CA LEU A 21 -5.31 13.08 -0.39
C LEU A 21 -5.27 13.15 1.15
N TYR A 22 -4.73 12.11 1.80
CA TYR A 22 -4.62 12.07 3.26
C TYR A 22 -3.71 13.19 3.77
N GLN A 23 -2.57 13.43 3.12
CA GLN A 23 -1.66 14.51 3.49
C GLN A 23 -2.33 15.89 3.40
N THR A 24 -3.10 16.14 2.33
CA THR A 24 -3.86 17.38 2.18
C THR A 24 -4.91 17.52 3.30
N LYS A 25 -5.66 16.45 3.62
CA LYS A 25 -6.70 16.49 4.65
C LYS A 25 -6.17 16.58 6.08
N ILE A 26 -4.99 16.04 6.35
CA ILE A 26 -4.30 16.22 7.63
C ILE A 26 -3.89 17.69 7.80
N LYS A 27 -3.37 18.33 6.73
CA LYS A 27 -3.01 19.75 6.77
C LYS A 27 -4.20 20.68 6.94
N GLU A 28 -5.35 20.34 6.32
CA GLU A 28 -6.57 21.14 6.42
C GLU A 28 -7.20 21.10 7.83
N HIS A 29 -7.17 19.94 8.50
CA HIS A 29 -7.88 19.72 9.77
C HIS A 29 -7.05 18.93 10.79
N PRO A 30 -5.87 19.43 11.21
CA PRO A 30 -4.96 18.68 12.09
C PRO A 30 -5.63 18.25 13.41
N GLU A 31 -6.59 19.02 13.92
CA GLU A 31 -7.36 18.75 15.14
C GLU A 31 -8.16 17.44 15.11
N ARG A 32 -8.55 16.96 13.91
CA ARG A 32 -9.29 15.71 13.73
C ARG A 32 -8.38 14.48 13.77
N TRP A 33 -7.08 14.65 13.53
CA TRP A 33 -6.14 13.55 13.35
C TRP A 33 -5.24 13.40 14.58
N SER A 34 -5.51 12.37 15.38
CA SER A 34 -4.70 12.06 16.57
C SER A 34 -3.49 11.17 16.27
N LYS A 35 -3.39 10.62 15.05
CA LYS A 35 -2.34 9.70 14.62
C LYS A 35 -1.79 10.12 13.26
N GLU A 36 -0.61 9.62 12.96
CA GLU A 36 0.03 9.78 11.65
C GLU A 36 -0.77 9.13 10.51
N GLU A 37 -0.40 9.47 9.27
CA GLU A 37 -1.00 8.87 8.10
C GLU A 37 -0.78 7.35 8.06
N ARG A 38 -1.76 6.61 7.53
CA ARG A 38 -1.61 5.18 7.29
C ARG A 38 -0.44 4.94 6.32
N ASN A 39 0.27 3.82 6.50
CA ASN A 39 1.26 3.39 5.52
C ASN A 39 0.59 3.08 4.17
N TRP A 40 0.83 3.94 3.18
CA TRP A 40 0.34 3.82 1.82
C TRP A 40 1.40 3.26 0.84
N GLN A 41 2.49 2.66 1.34
CA GLN A 41 3.48 2.05 0.46
C GLN A 41 2.93 0.75 -0.16
N PRO A 42 3.13 0.53 -1.48
CA PRO A 42 2.75 -0.73 -2.11
C PRO A 42 3.60 -1.87 -1.53
N ILE A 43 2.94 -2.96 -1.15
CA ILE A 43 3.62 -4.19 -0.76
C ILE A 43 3.95 -4.95 -2.04
N GLY A 44 5.21 -5.37 -2.19
CA GLY A 44 5.69 -6.14 -3.32
C GLY A 44 5.10 -7.56 -3.39
N ALA A 45 5.65 -8.37 -4.29
CA ALA A 45 5.31 -9.79 -4.37
C ALA A 45 5.75 -10.50 -3.08
N VAL A 46 4.86 -11.33 -2.55
CA VAL A 46 5.14 -12.22 -1.42
C VAL A 46 4.74 -13.64 -1.83
N ALA A 47 5.58 -14.60 -1.51
CA ALA A 47 5.31 -16.02 -1.73
C ALA A 47 4.81 -16.65 -0.44
N LEU A 48 3.85 -17.57 -0.55
CA LEU A 48 3.49 -18.44 0.56
C LEU A 48 4.53 -19.57 0.62
N ASN A 49 5.20 -19.75 1.77
CA ASN A 49 6.25 -20.77 1.98
C ASN A 49 7.49 -20.61 1.06
N PRO A 50 8.23 -19.50 1.15
CA PRO A 50 9.38 -19.22 0.28
C PRO A 50 10.49 -20.30 0.36
N GLU A 51 10.61 -21.02 1.47
CA GLU A 51 11.58 -22.10 1.68
C GLU A 51 11.38 -23.33 0.78
N GLN A 52 10.17 -23.54 0.25
CA GLN A 52 9.87 -24.67 -0.64
C GLN A 52 10.43 -24.48 -2.06
N HIS A 53 10.88 -23.27 -2.40
CA HIS A 53 11.55 -22.97 -3.67
C HIS A 53 13.08 -23.09 -3.60
N LYS A 54 13.65 -23.57 -2.48
CA LYS A 54 15.06 -24.00 -2.48
C LYS A 54 15.18 -25.17 -3.45
N ALA A 55 15.89 -24.95 -4.56
CA ALA A 55 16.21 -25.99 -5.52
C ALA A 55 16.80 -27.20 -4.78
N ALA A 56 16.37 -28.40 -5.17
CA ALA A 56 17.04 -29.63 -4.77
C ALA A 56 18.52 -29.49 -5.18
N ALA A 57 19.40 -29.60 -4.18
CA ALA A 57 20.84 -29.63 -4.37
C ALA A 57 21.27 -30.93 -5.07
#